data_AF-F1YXV0-F1
#
_entry.id   AF-F1YXV0-F1
#
_cell.length_a   1.000
_cell.length_b   1.000
_cell.length_c   1.000
_cell.angle_alpha   90.00
_cell.angle_beta   90.00
_cell.angle_gamma   90.00
#
_symmetry.space_group_name_H-M   'P 1'
#
loop_
_entity.id
_entity.type
_entity.pdbx_description
1 polymer ?
#
loop_
_entity_poly.entity_id
_entity_poly.type
_entity_poly.pdbx_seq_one_letter_code
_entity_poly.pdbx_strand_id
1 'polypeptide(L)'
;MSEYEKYDGRPVKFLIHARTGLMDEKLWCSWLFLCLILFLLNITGVMDLKLIKIGEFVDSSIAGLSFSLIVVSAVREIFEKNELIIIYKRQNDNEKQGLLLLKVLAPYVFTSMIFLVLGIISLIAPLVTVALPINMVIMIKYLYVALLLLGLFSLFHVCYGIIINIYNSVRREVIKENIKNKEKKE
;
A
#
# COMPACT_ATOMS: atom_id res chain seq x y z
N MET A 1 1.25 -17.05 25.03
CA MET A 1 0.99 -15.60 24.89
C MET A 1 1.12 -15.25 23.42
N SER A 2 0.02 -14.91 22.73
CA SER A 2 0.09 -14.63 21.29
C SER A 2 0.75 -13.27 21.09
N GLU A 3 1.55 -13.10 20.03
CA GLU A 3 2.28 -11.84 19.78
C GLU A 3 1.33 -10.64 19.54
N TYR A 4 0.02 -10.89 19.41
CA TYR A 4 -1.06 -9.91 19.35
C TYR A 4 -1.34 -9.17 20.64
N GLU A 5 -1.10 -9.77 21.82
CA GLU A 5 -1.09 -8.98 23.07
C GLU A 5 0.08 -7.98 23.10
N LYS A 6 1.08 -8.14 22.23
CA LYS A 6 2.16 -7.16 22.02
C LYS A 6 1.85 -6.11 20.95
N TYR A 7 0.85 -6.33 20.09
CA TYR A 7 0.35 -5.32 19.15
C TYR A 7 -0.70 -4.47 19.86
N ASP A 8 -0.19 -3.61 20.72
CA ASP A 8 -0.85 -2.68 21.64
C ASP A 8 -1.63 -1.55 20.91
N GLY A 9 -2.35 -1.87 19.83
CA GLY A 9 -3.07 -0.92 18.98
C GLY A 9 -2.20 0.00 18.12
N ARG A 10 -0.87 -0.21 18.05
CA ARG A 10 0.06 0.71 17.38
C ARG A 10 0.29 0.36 15.90
N PRO A 11 -0.20 1.16 14.93
CA PRO A 11 -0.16 0.82 13.51
C PRO A 11 1.25 0.86 12.90
N VAL A 12 2.16 1.67 13.44
CA VAL A 12 3.56 1.74 12.96
C VAL A 12 4.34 0.46 13.31
N LYS A 13 4.14 -0.09 14.52
CA LYS A 13 4.77 -1.36 14.93
C LYS A 13 4.25 -2.53 14.08
N PHE A 14 2.98 -2.48 13.69
CA PHE A 14 2.35 -3.44 12.78
C PHE A 14 3.06 -3.46 11.41
N LEU A 15 3.31 -2.31 10.80
CA LEU A 15 3.98 -2.22 9.49
C LEU A 15 5.43 -2.72 9.54
N ILE A 16 6.16 -2.42 10.61
CA ILE A 16 7.56 -2.86 10.78
C ILE A 16 7.66 -4.39 10.77
N HIS A 17 6.71 -5.09 11.41
CA HIS A 17 6.71 -6.55 11.46
C HIS A 17 6.23 -7.19 10.16
N ALA A 18 5.39 -6.50 9.40
CA ALA A 18 4.89 -6.97 8.10
C ALA A 18 5.70 -6.42 6.90
N ARG A 19 6.90 -5.87 7.14
CA ARG A 19 7.70 -5.13 6.15
C ARG A 19 7.99 -5.88 4.86
N THR A 20 8.13 -7.20 4.92
CA THR A 20 8.47 -8.05 3.77
C THR A 20 7.28 -8.25 2.82
N GLY A 21 6.07 -7.86 3.23
CA GLY A 21 4.86 -8.01 2.43
C GLY A 21 4.33 -6.72 1.84
N LEU A 22 4.96 -5.56 2.08
CA LEU A 22 4.36 -4.25 1.77
C LEU A 22 4.17 -3.98 0.28
N MET A 23 5.15 -4.38 -0.54
CA MET A 23 5.13 -4.22 -1.99
C MET A 23 6.12 -5.19 -2.63
N ASP A 24 5.86 -5.63 -3.86
CA ASP A 24 6.75 -6.50 -4.63
C ASP A 24 8.14 -5.85 -4.83
N GLU A 25 9.21 -6.64 -4.71
CA GLU A 25 10.60 -6.22 -4.92
C GLU A 25 10.79 -5.55 -6.28
N LYS A 26 10.10 -6.02 -7.32
CA LYS A 26 10.17 -5.41 -8.66
C LYS A 26 9.62 -3.99 -8.69
N LEU A 27 8.54 -3.74 -7.93
CA LEU A 27 7.95 -2.42 -7.81
C LEU A 27 8.84 -1.51 -6.95
N TRP A 28 9.51 -2.05 -5.92
CA TRP A 28 10.51 -1.30 -5.15
C TRP A 28 11.68 -0.86 -6.02
N CYS A 29 12.24 -1.76 -6.83
CA CYS A 29 13.31 -1.44 -7.77
C CYS A 29 12.85 -0.39 -8.80
N SER A 30 11.64 -0.54 -9.35
CA SER A 30 11.08 0.42 -10.31
C SER A 30 10.88 1.81 -9.69
N TRP A 31 10.37 1.88 -8.46
CA TRP A 31 10.24 3.13 -7.72
C TRP A 31 11.60 3.79 -7.46
N LEU A 32 12.60 3.04 -6.99
CA LEU A 32 13.95 3.55 -6.77
C LEU A 32 14.57 4.08 -8.07
N PHE A 33 14.40 3.35 -9.16
CA PHE A 33 14.90 3.75 -10.47
C PHE A 33 14.24 5.06 -10.95
N LEU A 34 12.92 5.20 -10.75
CA LEU A 34 12.18 6.40 -11.14
C LEU A 34 12.56 7.61 -10.29
N CYS A 35 12.78 7.42 -8.99
CA CYS A 35 13.35 8.44 -8.09
C CYS A 35 14.73 8.90 -8.58
N LEU A 36 15.60 7.97 -8.95
CA LEU A 36 16.94 8.29 -9.47
C LEU A 36 16.86 9.08 -10.79
N ILE A 37 15.96 8.71 -11.70
CA ILE A 37 15.71 9.49 -12.93
C ILE A 37 15.25 10.91 -12.60
N LEU A 38 14.28 11.08 -11.69
CA LEU A 38 13.79 12.40 -11.29
C LEU A 38 14.91 13.26 -10.69
N PHE A 39 15.78 12.67 -9.88
CA PHE A 39 16.91 13.36 -9.31
C PHE A 39 17.89 13.83 -10.39
N LEU A 40 18.22 12.96 -11.36
CA LEU A 40 19.10 13.31 -12.48
C LEU A 40 18.49 14.42 -13.36
N LEU A 41 17.19 14.33 -13.69
CA LEU A 41 16.50 15.35 -14.49
C LEU A 41 16.50 16.74 -13.83
N ASN A 42 16.42 16.77 -12.50
CA ASN A 42 16.52 18.01 -11.74
C ASN A 42 17.96 18.59 -11.76
N ILE A 43 18.99 17.75 -11.74
CA ILE A 43 20.39 18.20 -11.86
C ILE A 43 20.70 18.71 -13.26
N THR A 44 20.20 18.03 -14.31
CA THR A 44 20.42 18.44 -15.70
C THR A 44 19.62 19.69 -16.09
N GLY A 45 18.78 20.23 -15.19
CA GLY A 45 17.96 21.42 -15.43
C GLY A 45 16.78 21.18 -16.38
N VAL A 46 16.48 19.93 -16.74
CA VAL A 46 15.35 19.57 -17.60
C VAL A 46 14.03 19.67 -16.83
N MET A 47 14.08 19.48 -15.52
CA MET A 47 12.96 19.63 -14.59
C MET A 47 13.36 20.57 -13.46
N ASP A 48 12.50 21.52 -13.09
CA ASP A 48 12.72 22.34 -11.90
C ASP A 48 11.70 21.98 -10.82
N LEU A 49 12.15 21.23 -9.81
CA LEU A 49 11.33 20.86 -8.67
C LEU A 49 10.87 22.08 -7.85
N LYS A 50 11.52 23.25 -7.99
CA LYS A 50 11.08 24.47 -7.31
C LYS A 50 9.70 24.94 -7.76
N LEU A 51 9.29 24.60 -8.98
CA LEU A 51 7.98 25.00 -9.52
C LEU A 51 6.83 24.21 -8.92
N ILE A 52 7.10 23.02 -8.34
CA ILE A 52 6.06 22.18 -7.76
C ILE A 52 5.47 22.85 -6.52
N LYS A 53 4.14 23.03 -6.52
CA LYS A 53 3.40 23.49 -5.34
C LYS A 53 2.78 22.27 -4.66
N ILE A 54 3.32 21.90 -3.50
CA ILE A 54 2.87 20.74 -2.73
C ILE A 54 1.35 20.81 -2.46
N GLY A 55 0.80 22.00 -2.18
CA GLY A 55 -0.63 22.17 -1.93
C GLY A 55 -1.58 21.79 -3.06
N GLU A 56 -1.11 21.68 -4.30
CA GLU A 56 -1.95 21.27 -5.45
C GLU A 56 -2.27 19.76 -5.42
N PHE A 57 -1.63 18.99 -4.54
CA PHE A 57 -1.78 17.53 -4.46
C PHE A 57 -2.74 17.07 -3.35
N VAL A 58 -3.50 17.98 -2.72
CA VAL A 58 -4.47 17.63 -1.67
C VAL A 58 -5.52 16.67 -2.23
N ASP A 59 -6.12 17.01 -3.37
CA ASP A 59 -7.17 16.21 -3.99
C ASP A 59 -6.66 14.84 -4.42
N SER A 60 -5.44 14.78 -4.97
CA SER A 60 -4.79 13.52 -5.33
C SER A 60 -4.54 12.63 -4.10
N SER A 61 -4.17 13.24 -2.97
CA SER A 61 -3.95 12.52 -1.72
C SER A 61 -5.25 12.00 -1.12
N ILE A 62 -6.32 12.81 -1.15
CA ILE A 62 -7.66 12.40 -0.71
C ILE A 62 -8.17 11.27 -1.60
N ALA A 63 -8.05 11.41 -2.93
CA ALA A 63 -8.46 10.37 -3.88
C ALA A 63 -7.72 9.06 -3.65
N GLY A 64 -6.39 9.11 -3.46
CA GLY A 64 -5.58 7.93 -3.14
C GLY A 64 -6.00 7.25 -1.84
N LEU A 65 -6.28 8.03 -0.80
CA LEU A 65 -6.77 7.53 0.50
C LEU A 65 -8.18 6.92 0.39
N SER A 66 -9.12 7.60 -0.28
CA SER A 66 -10.47 7.08 -0.50
C SER A 66 -10.41 5.77 -1.28
N PHE A 67 -9.59 5.71 -2.33
CA PHE A 67 -9.42 4.51 -3.12
C PHE A 67 -8.81 3.37 -2.31
N SER A 68 -7.77 3.62 -1.50
CA SER A 68 -7.18 2.58 -0.66
C SER A 68 -8.17 2.02 0.37
N LEU A 69 -9.06 2.85 0.92
CA LEU A 69 -10.13 2.42 1.83
C LEU A 69 -11.24 1.62 1.14
N ILE A 70 -11.62 1.97 -0.09
CA ILE A 70 -12.56 1.20 -0.92
C ILE A 70 -11.99 -0.19 -1.17
N VAL A 71 -10.72 -0.24 -1.56
CA VAL A 71 -9.96 -1.46 -1.81
C VAL A 71 -9.90 -2.35 -0.55
N VAL A 72 -9.64 -1.77 0.64
CA VAL A 72 -9.72 -2.51 1.92
C VAL A 72 -11.11 -3.09 2.14
N SER A 73 -12.15 -2.31 1.87
CA SER A 73 -13.55 -2.73 2.04
C SER A 73 -13.91 -3.88 1.09
N ALA A 74 -13.51 -3.78 -0.18
CA ALA A 74 -13.72 -4.84 -1.17
C ALA A 74 -13.03 -6.15 -0.78
N VAL A 75 -11.82 -6.09 -0.23
CA VAL A 75 -11.11 -7.28 0.27
C VAL A 75 -11.85 -7.94 1.41
N ARG A 76 -12.37 -7.15 2.35
CA ARG A 76 -13.18 -7.67 3.45
C ARG A 76 -14.44 -8.38 2.94
N GLU A 77 -15.03 -7.91 1.84
CA GLU A 77 -16.19 -8.56 1.22
C GLU A 77 -15.83 -9.85 0.48
N ILE A 78 -14.65 -9.91 -0.16
CA ILE A 78 -14.18 -11.10 -0.90
C ILE A 78 -13.82 -12.25 0.05
N PHE A 79 -13.24 -11.96 1.21
CA PHE A 79 -12.87 -13.01 2.17
C PHE A 79 -14.00 -13.32 3.14
N GLU A 80 -14.54 -14.53 3.09
CA GLU A 80 -15.46 -15.00 4.11
C GLU A 80 -14.77 -14.98 5.49
N LYS A 81 -15.53 -14.63 6.54
CA LYS A 81 -15.01 -14.60 7.92
C LYS A 81 -14.33 -15.92 8.32
N ASN A 82 -14.81 -17.05 7.80
CA ASN A 82 -14.24 -18.37 8.05
C ASN A 82 -12.86 -18.54 7.39
N GLU A 83 -12.64 -17.99 6.19
CA GLU A 83 -11.33 -18.00 5.52
C GLU A 83 -10.32 -17.14 6.28
N LEU A 84 -10.73 -15.97 6.78
CA LEU A 84 -9.90 -15.10 7.62
C LEU A 84 -9.49 -15.78 8.94
N ILE A 85 -10.40 -16.55 9.55
CA ILE A 85 -10.11 -17.35 10.75
C ILE A 85 -9.10 -18.46 10.43
N ILE A 86 -9.20 -19.10 9.26
CA ILE A 86 -8.24 -20.12 8.82
C ILE A 86 -6.87 -19.50 8.57
N ILE A 87 -6.80 -18.35 7.90
CA ILE A 87 -5.54 -17.61 7.67
C ILE A 87 -4.92 -17.19 9.01
N TYR A 88 -5.75 -16.77 9.97
CA TYR A 88 -5.28 -16.43 11.31
C TYR A 88 -4.72 -17.65 12.05
N LYS A 89 -5.42 -18.79 12.00
CA LYS A 89 -5.01 -20.03 12.69
C LYS A 89 -3.85 -20.76 12.02
N ARG A 90 -3.55 -20.47 10.74
CA ARG A 90 -2.45 -21.10 10.02
C ARG A 90 -1.11 -20.70 10.64
N GLN A 91 -0.43 -21.69 11.20
CA GLN A 91 0.94 -21.61 11.69
C GLN A 91 1.84 -22.33 10.67
N ASN A 92 2.94 -21.71 10.29
CA ASN A 92 4.02 -22.40 9.58
C ASN A 92 5.12 -22.68 10.61
N ASP A 93 5.98 -23.69 10.37
CA ASP A 93 6.97 -24.21 11.34
C ASP A 93 7.89 -23.15 12.00
N ASN A 94 7.98 -21.93 11.44
CA ASN A 94 8.69 -20.78 12.00
C ASN A 94 7.86 -19.48 12.11
N GLU A 95 6.58 -19.48 11.73
CA GLU A 95 5.72 -18.29 11.72
C GLU A 95 4.62 -18.38 12.79
N LYS A 96 4.58 -17.38 13.68
CA LYS A 96 3.58 -17.31 14.76
C LYS A 96 2.18 -17.04 14.22
N GLN A 97 1.19 -17.54 14.94
CA GLN A 97 -0.23 -17.42 14.60
C GLN A 97 -0.63 -15.97 14.28
N GLY A 98 -1.34 -15.77 13.18
CA GLY A 98 -1.84 -14.48 12.69
C GLY A 98 -0.83 -13.62 11.90
N LEU A 99 0.47 -13.94 11.87
CA LEU A 99 1.45 -13.21 11.04
C LEU A 99 1.08 -13.17 9.55
N LEU A 100 0.51 -14.27 9.05
CA LEU A 100 -0.01 -14.37 7.69
C LEU A 100 -1.13 -13.37 7.42
N LEU A 101 -2.06 -13.22 8.36
CA LEU A 101 -3.13 -12.22 8.26
C LEU A 101 -2.55 -10.80 8.26
N LEU A 102 -1.54 -10.53 9.09
CA LEU A 102 -0.84 -9.24 9.10
C LEU A 102 -0.20 -8.93 7.75
N LYS A 103 0.52 -9.90 7.16
CA LYS A 103 1.16 -9.76 5.85
C LYS A 103 0.14 -9.48 4.74
N VAL A 104 -1.05 -10.07 4.82
CA VAL A 104 -2.14 -9.80 3.88
C VAL A 104 -2.68 -8.38 4.04
N LEU A 105 -2.90 -7.90 5.27
CA LEU A 105 -3.47 -6.56 5.50
C LEU A 105 -2.46 -5.42 5.36
N ALA A 106 -1.16 -5.69 5.52
CA ALA A 106 -0.14 -4.66 5.62
C ALA A 106 -0.02 -3.73 4.40
N PRO A 107 -0.05 -4.21 3.14
CA PRO A 107 -0.03 -3.35 1.95
C PRO A 107 -1.14 -2.30 1.94
N TYR A 108 -2.33 -2.68 2.40
CA TYR A 108 -3.50 -1.82 2.40
C TYR A 108 -3.37 -0.69 3.44
N VAL A 109 -2.94 -1.05 4.65
CA VAL A 109 -2.69 -0.09 5.73
C VAL A 109 -1.54 0.84 5.35
N PHE A 110 -0.47 0.29 4.77
CA PHE A 110 0.69 1.05 4.31
C PHE A 110 0.32 2.10 3.27
N THR A 111 -0.39 1.70 2.22
CA THR A 111 -0.87 2.60 1.18
C THR A 111 -1.73 3.72 1.75
N SER A 112 -2.68 3.38 2.63
CA SER A 112 -3.56 4.36 3.28
C SER A 112 -2.77 5.34 4.15
N MET A 113 -1.77 4.87 4.90
CA MET A 113 -0.90 5.74 5.69
C MET A 113 -0.08 6.69 4.83
N ILE A 114 0.46 6.24 3.70
CA ILE A 114 1.21 7.11 2.78
C ILE A 114 0.33 8.26 2.29
N PHE A 115 -0.87 7.96 1.77
CA PHE A 115 -1.77 9.00 1.26
C PHE A 115 -2.32 9.91 2.35
N LEU A 116 -2.54 9.39 3.56
CA LEU A 116 -2.90 10.22 4.71
C LEU A 116 -1.79 11.24 5.04
N VAL A 117 -0.53 10.79 5.11
CA VAL A 117 0.61 11.67 5.38
C VAL A 117 0.80 12.68 4.25
N LEU A 118 0.72 12.26 2.99
CA LEU A 118 0.80 13.15 1.83
C LEU A 118 -0.31 14.21 1.85
N GLY A 119 -1.54 13.82 2.21
CA GLY A 119 -2.68 14.72 2.32
C GLY A 119 -2.51 15.75 3.43
N ILE A 120 -2.05 15.32 4.61
CA ILE A 120 -1.75 16.23 5.74
C ILE A 120 -0.65 17.22 5.35
N ILE A 121 0.45 16.74 4.77
CA ILE A 121 1.55 17.59 4.31
C ILE A 121 1.04 18.58 3.25
N SER A 122 0.25 18.10 2.29
CA SER A 122 -0.33 18.93 1.23
C SER A 122 -1.27 20.01 1.75
N LEU A 123 -2.05 19.71 2.78
CA LEU A 123 -2.98 20.64 3.40
C LEU A 123 -2.26 21.73 4.20
N ILE A 124 -1.19 21.34 4.91
CA ILE A 124 -0.45 22.24 5.79
C ILE A 124 0.59 23.07 5.03
N ALA A 125 1.19 22.53 3.96
CA ALA A 125 2.29 23.18 3.25
C ALA A 125 1.99 24.63 2.79
N PRO A 126 0.79 24.99 2.29
CA PRO A 126 0.45 26.37 1.95
C PRO A 126 0.37 27.33 3.15
N LEU A 127 0.10 26.80 4.36
CA LEU A 127 -0.06 27.59 5.58
C LEU A 127 1.28 27.92 6.26
N VAL A 128 2.36 27.26 5.83
CA VAL A 128 3.68 27.34 6.46
C VAL A 128 4.61 28.19 5.58
N THR A 129 4.85 29.43 6.00
CA THR A 129 5.77 30.36 5.34
C THR A 129 7.12 30.35 6.06
N VAL A 130 7.91 29.30 5.84
CA VAL A 130 9.28 29.22 6.40
C VAL A 130 10.30 29.65 5.34
N ALA A 131 11.13 30.63 5.68
CA ALA A 131 12.26 31.05 4.86
C ALA A 131 13.39 29.99 4.94
N LEU A 132 13.21 28.87 4.24
CA LEU A 132 14.23 27.83 4.13
C LEU A 132 15.22 28.15 2.99
N PRO A 133 16.49 27.72 3.11
CA PRO A 133 17.43 27.80 2.00
C PRO A 133 16.95 26.96 0.81
N ILE A 134 17.23 27.43 -0.40
CA ILE A 134 16.73 26.86 -1.66
C ILE A 134 17.00 25.36 -1.77
N ASN A 135 18.19 24.89 -1.35
CA ASN A 135 18.56 23.49 -1.42
C ASN A 135 17.67 22.60 -0.52
N MET A 136 17.28 23.09 0.66
CA MET A 136 16.35 22.36 1.54
C MET A 136 14.95 22.30 0.94
N VAL A 137 14.49 23.39 0.31
CA VAL A 137 13.19 23.42 -0.36
C VAL A 137 13.13 22.38 -1.49
N ILE A 138 14.17 22.29 -2.32
CA ILE A 138 14.26 21.29 -3.39
C ILE A 138 14.24 19.87 -2.79
N MET A 139 15.01 19.62 -1.73
CA MET A 139 15.08 18.31 -1.09
C MET A 139 13.72 17.88 -0.51
N ILE A 140 13.00 18.78 0.14
CA ILE A 140 11.65 18.52 0.67
C ILE A 140 10.67 18.19 -0.47
N LYS A 141 10.69 18.97 -1.56
CA LYS A 141 9.82 18.71 -2.72
C LYS A 141 10.16 17.40 -3.42
N TYR A 142 11.44 17.08 -3.55
CA TYR A 142 11.90 15.79 -4.07
C TYR A 142 11.38 14.64 -3.20
N LEU A 143 11.56 14.73 -1.88
CA LEU A 143 11.07 13.70 -0.95
C LEU A 143 9.54 13.55 -1.03
N TYR A 144 8.81 14.66 -1.15
CA TYR A 144 7.36 14.64 -1.32
C TYR A 144 6.95 13.89 -2.60
N VAL A 145 7.57 14.22 -3.74
CA VAL A 145 7.30 13.52 -5.02
C VAL A 145 7.68 12.05 -4.94
N ALA A 146 8.81 11.71 -4.31
CA ALA A 146 9.23 10.33 -4.12
C ALA A 146 8.21 9.54 -3.27
N LEU A 147 7.66 10.15 -2.22
CA LEU A 147 6.58 9.56 -1.40
C LEU A 147 5.26 9.45 -2.17
N LEU A 148 4.92 10.44 -3.00
CA LEU A 148 3.75 10.38 -3.86
C LEU A 148 3.83 9.22 -4.84
N LEU A 149 4.98 9.04 -5.50
CA LEU A 149 5.25 7.89 -6.35
C LEU A 149 5.18 6.58 -5.56
N LEU A 150 5.76 6.52 -4.37
CA LEU A 150 5.66 5.33 -3.52
C LEU A 150 4.19 4.98 -3.23
N GLY A 151 3.37 5.98 -2.91
CA GLY A 151 1.93 5.83 -2.71
C GLY A 151 1.24 5.26 -3.95
N LEU A 152 1.55 5.76 -5.14
CA LEU A 152 0.98 5.27 -6.41
C LEU A 152 1.38 3.82 -6.71
N PHE A 153 2.67 3.48 -6.55
CA PHE A 153 3.14 2.11 -6.76
C PHE A 153 2.51 1.13 -5.76
N SER A 154 2.40 1.56 -4.50
CA SER A 154 1.74 0.80 -3.45
C SER A 154 0.25 0.60 -3.76
N LEU A 155 -0.44 1.65 -4.22
CA LEU A 155 -1.84 1.56 -4.65
C LEU A 155 -2.01 0.55 -5.77
N PHE A 156 -1.17 0.62 -6.80
CA PHE A 156 -1.19 -0.31 -7.93
C PHE A 156 -0.97 -1.76 -7.49
N HIS A 157 0.01 -2.00 -6.61
CA HIS A 157 0.27 -3.32 -6.04
C HIS A 157 -0.99 -3.90 -5.38
N VAL A 158 -1.68 -3.08 -4.58
CA VAL A 158 -2.87 -3.49 -3.87
C VAL A 158 -4.05 -3.73 -4.84
N CYS A 159 -4.26 -2.87 -5.84
CA CYS A 159 -5.25 -3.10 -6.91
C CYS A 159 -5.05 -4.44 -7.59
N TYR A 160 -3.81 -4.70 -8.01
CA TYR A 160 -3.44 -5.91 -8.72
C TYR A 160 -3.68 -7.15 -7.86
N GLY A 161 -3.35 -7.08 -6.57
CA GLY A 161 -3.66 -8.13 -5.60
C GLY A 161 -5.15 -8.45 -5.52
N ILE A 162 -6.03 -7.45 -5.50
CA ILE A 162 -7.48 -7.66 -5.53
C ILE A 162 -7.93 -8.36 -6.82
N ILE A 163 -7.46 -7.90 -7.97
CA ILE A 163 -7.85 -8.47 -9.27
C ILE A 163 -7.49 -9.96 -9.32
N ILE A 164 -6.27 -10.32 -8.88
CA ILE A 164 -5.85 -11.72 -8.78
C ILE A 164 -6.73 -12.51 -7.81
N ASN A 165 -7.06 -11.93 -6.65
CA ASN A 165 -7.89 -12.60 -5.66
C ASN A 165 -9.30 -12.87 -6.20
N ILE A 166 -9.91 -11.92 -6.89
CA ILE A 166 -11.21 -12.08 -7.57
C ILE A 166 -11.11 -13.20 -8.61
N TYR A 167 -10.11 -13.14 -9.49
CA TYR A 167 -9.88 -14.17 -10.51
C TYR A 167 -9.77 -15.57 -9.89
N ASN A 168 -8.98 -15.70 -8.82
CA ASN A 168 -8.80 -16.97 -8.12
C ASN A 168 -10.08 -17.43 -7.40
N SER A 169 -10.89 -16.52 -6.86
CA SER A 169 -12.14 -16.85 -6.21
C SER A 169 -13.13 -17.47 -7.21
N VAL A 170 -13.35 -16.78 -8.33
CA VAL A 170 -14.22 -17.27 -9.42
C VAL A 170 -13.72 -18.60 -9.95
N ARG A 171 -12.41 -18.74 -10.17
CA ARG A 171 -11.81 -20.01 -10.62
C ARG A 171 -12.08 -21.17 -9.65
N ARG A 172 -12.02 -20.93 -8.33
CA ARG A 172 -12.33 -21.96 -7.31
C ARG A 172 -13.79 -22.40 -7.36
N GLU A 173 -14.71 -21.47 -7.56
CA GLU A 173 -16.15 -21.77 -7.66
C GLU A 173 -16.47 -22.61 -8.89
N VAL A 174 -15.93 -22.24 -10.06
CA VAL A 174 -16.10 -23.01 -11.30
C VAL A 174 -15.58 -24.45 -11.15
N ILE A 175 -14.44 -24.63 -10.48
CA ILE A 175 -13.90 -25.98 -10.21
C ILE A 175 -14.83 -26.78 -9.30
N LYS A 176 -15.36 -26.18 -8.23
CA LYS A 176 -16.30 -26.83 -7.31
C LYS A 176 -17.59 -27.26 -8.03
N GLU A 177 -18.14 -26.42 -8.90
CA GLU A 177 -19.33 -26.76 -9.69
C GLU A 177 -19.07 -27.92 -10.65
N ASN A 178 -17.92 -27.93 -11.32
CA ASN A 178 -17.54 -29.00 -12.24
C ASN A 178 -17.38 -30.36 -11.53
N ILE A 179 -16.84 -30.37 -10.31
CA ILE A 179 -16.73 -31.59 -9.50
C ILE A 179 -18.13 -32.10 -9.11
N LYS A 180 -18.99 -31.21 -8.59
CA LYS A 180 -20.36 -31.55 -8.20
C LYS A 180 -21.20 -32.07 -9.37
N ASN A 181 -20.96 -31.57 -10.58
CA ASN A 181 -21.62 -32.03 -11.79
C ASN A 181 -21.10 -33.39 -12.29
N LYS A 182 -19.87 -33.78 -11.95
CA LYS A 182 -19.35 -35.13 -12.23
C LYS A 182 -19.93 -36.16 -11.25
N GLU A 183 -19.96 -35.84 -9.96
CA GLU A 183 -20.53 -36.71 -8.92
C GLU A 183 -22.03 -36.97 -9.10
N LYS A 184 -22.77 -36.07 -9.77
CA LYS A 184 -24.19 -36.29 -10.12
C LYS A 184 -24.42 -37.16 -11.36
N LYS A 185 -23.37 -37.44 -12.14
CA LYS A 185 -23.46 -38.22 -13.38
C LYS A 185 -22.97 -39.66 -13.22
N GLU A 186 -22.32 -39.97 -12.10
CA GLU A 186 -21.97 -41.33 -11.65
C GLU A 186 -23.05 -41.86 -10.69
#